data_AF-A0A0B0MZQ9-F1
#
_entry.id   AF-A0A0B0MZQ9-F1
#
_cell.length_a   1.000
_cell.length_b   1.000
_cell.length_c   1.000
_cell.angle_alpha   90.00
_cell.angle_beta   90.00
_cell.angle_gamma   90.00
#
_symmetry.space_group_name_H-M   'P 1'
#
loop_
_entity.id
_entity.type
_entity.pdbx_description
1 polymer ?
#
loop_
_entity_poly.entity_id
_entity_poly.type
_entity_poly.pdbx_seq_one_letter_code
_entity_poly.pdbx_strand_id
1 'polypeptide(L)'
;MFLTFTYFTFYGMMAVGLTPSLHMAAVVSSAFYSFWNLLSGFLVPKPRIPGWWIWLYYICPVAWTLKGIISSQLGDVETMIVEPTFKGTVKEYVSTVFGIDPDIKGPVVAVLIGFCILFFGVFIFSVKFLNFQKR
;
A
#
# COMPACT_ATOMS: atom_id res chain seq x y z
N MET A 1 6.09 9.45 2.58
CA MET A 1 5.38 10.24 1.54
C MET A 1 6.08 10.21 0.20
N PHE A 2 7.36 10.61 0.07
CA PHE A 2 8.07 10.58 -1.22
C PHE A 2 7.98 9.22 -1.94
N LEU A 3 8.40 8.14 -1.28
CA LEU A 3 8.34 6.78 -1.84
C LEU A 3 6.93 6.38 -2.29
N THR A 4 5.91 6.85 -1.58
CA THR A 4 4.50 6.59 -1.92
C THR A 4 4.14 7.18 -3.26
N PHE A 5 4.40 8.48 -3.44
CA PHE A 5 4.14 9.14 -4.72
C PHE A 5 4.96 8.54 -5.84
N THR A 6 6.23 8.21 -5.59
CA THR A 6 7.10 7.57 -6.57
C THR A 6 6.54 6.24 -7.07
N TYR A 7 6.16 5.31 -6.17
CA TYR A 7 5.62 4.02 -6.64
C TYR A 7 4.27 4.20 -7.35
N PHE A 8 3.43 5.17 -6.96
CA PHE A 8 2.18 5.44 -7.66
C PHE A 8 2.42 5.93 -9.09
N THR A 9 3.40 6.83 -9.28
CA THR A 9 3.82 7.25 -10.62
C THR A 9 4.35 6.07 -11.43
N PHE A 10 5.19 5.22 -10.84
CA PHE A 10 5.74 4.04 -11.50
C PHE A 10 4.66 3.01 -11.85
N TYR A 11 3.67 2.84 -10.98
CA TYR A 11 2.50 2.01 -11.24
C TYR A 11 1.69 2.53 -12.43
N GLY A 12 1.43 3.84 -12.50
CA GLY A 12 0.75 4.44 -13.65
C GLY A 12 1.49 4.22 -14.97
N MET A 13 2.81 4.41 -14.96
CA MET A 13 3.65 4.11 -16.13
C MET A 13 3.61 2.63 -16.51
N MET A 14 3.70 1.72 -15.52
CA MET A 14 3.59 0.29 -15.73
C MET A 14 2.25 -0.09 -16.36
N ALA A 15 1.14 0.44 -15.84
CA ALA A 15 -0.21 0.16 -16.35
C ALA A 15 -0.35 0.59 -17.81
N VAL A 16 0.07 1.81 -18.15
CA VAL A 16 0.06 2.30 -19.54
C VAL A 16 0.96 1.44 -20.42
N GLY A 17 2.15 1.09 -19.94
CA GLY A 17 3.11 0.28 -20.70
C GLY A 17 2.58 -1.12 -21.01
N LEU A 18 1.87 -1.76 -20.09
CA LEU A 18 1.36 -3.14 -20.22
C LEU A 18 0.09 -3.26 -21.06
N THR A 19 -0.61 -2.15 -21.30
CA THR A 19 -1.86 -2.15 -22.05
C THR A 19 -1.72 -1.49 -23.42
N PRO A 20 -2.42 -1.99 -24.46
CA PRO A 20 -2.35 -1.40 -25.80
C PRO A 20 -3.14 -0.09 -25.95
N SER A 21 -3.97 0.30 -24.98
CA SER A 21 -4.72 1.57 -25.03
C SER A 21 -4.86 2.23 -23.66
N LEU A 22 -4.95 3.56 -23.67
CA LEU A 22 -5.11 4.36 -22.44
C LEU A 22 -6.40 4.03 -21.69
N HIS A 23 -7.50 3.74 -22.41
CA HIS A 23 -8.76 3.35 -21.78
C HIS A 23 -8.64 2.05 -20.99
N MET A 24 -7.94 1.05 -21.54
CA MET A 24 -7.70 -0.19 -20.79
C MET A 24 -6.75 0.04 -19.62
N ALA A 25 -5.70 0.86 -19.78
CA ALA A 25 -4.83 1.25 -18.68
C ALA A 25 -5.62 1.84 -17.50
N ALA A 26 -6.57 2.73 -17.81
CA ALA A 26 -7.41 3.39 -16.82
C ALA A 26 -8.34 2.40 -16.09
N VAL A 27 -9.00 1.49 -16.82
CA VAL A 27 -9.88 0.47 -16.24
C VAL A 27 -9.11 -0.52 -15.36
N VAL A 28 -7.93 -0.97 -15.81
CA VAL A 28 -7.08 -1.85 -15.00
C VAL A 28 -6.60 -1.10 -13.75
N SER A 29 -6.14 0.13 -13.91
CA SER A 29 -5.66 0.94 -12.79
C SER A 29 -6.74 1.17 -11.74
N SER A 30 -7.97 1.51 -12.15
CA SER A 30 -9.07 1.76 -11.22
C SER A 30 -9.45 0.51 -10.42
N ALA A 31 -9.46 -0.67 -11.06
CA ALA A 31 -9.72 -1.94 -10.37
C ALA A 31 -8.70 -2.21 -9.25
N PHE A 32 -7.39 -2.03 -9.54
CA PHE A 32 -6.34 -2.20 -8.53
C PHE A 32 -6.40 -1.12 -7.44
N TYR A 33 -6.73 0.13 -7.76
CA TYR A 33 -6.90 1.16 -6.74
C TYR A 33 -8.04 0.85 -5.79
N SER A 34 -9.19 0.38 -6.30
CA SER A 34 -10.30 -0.09 -5.46
C SER A 34 -9.88 -1.26 -4.57
N PHE A 35 -9.14 -2.21 -5.14
CA PHE A 35 -8.63 -3.36 -4.40
C PHE A 35 -7.67 -2.96 -3.28
N TRP A 36 -6.71 -2.10 -3.58
CA TRP A 36 -5.78 -1.58 -2.58
C TRP A 36 -6.47 -0.76 -1.51
N ASN A 37 -7.48 0.05 -1.87
CA ASN A 37 -8.25 0.82 -0.90
C ASN A 37 -8.93 -0.09 0.13
N LEU A 38 -9.62 -1.14 -0.33
CA LEU A 38 -10.32 -2.10 0.52
C LEU A 38 -9.36 -2.87 1.45
N LEU A 39 -8.25 -3.35 0.90
CA LEU A 39 -7.33 -4.27 1.57
C LEU A 39 -6.10 -3.59 2.16
N SER A 40 -6.08 -2.25 2.23
CA SER A 40 -4.98 -1.48 2.80
C SER A 40 -4.86 -1.60 4.33
N GLY A 41 -5.85 -2.18 5.01
CA GLY A 41 -5.87 -2.28 6.47
C GLY A 41 -6.62 -1.14 7.17
N PHE A 42 -7.13 -0.16 6.43
CA PHE A 42 -7.92 0.94 7.00
C PHE A 42 -9.41 0.59 7.12
N LEU A 43 -10.04 0.22 5.99
CA LEU A 43 -11.46 -0.20 5.99
C LEU A 43 -11.65 -1.56 6.68
N VAL A 44 -10.77 -2.50 6.39
CA VAL A 44 -10.72 -3.82 7.04
C VAL A 44 -9.39 -3.93 7.78
N PRO A 45 -9.37 -3.77 9.12
CA PRO A 45 -8.16 -3.89 9.91
C PRO A 45 -7.48 -5.25 9.73
N LYS A 46 -6.14 -5.27 9.71
CA LYS A 46 -5.32 -6.48 9.54
C LYS A 46 -5.78 -7.66 10.43
N PRO A 47 -6.12 -7.48 11.73
CA PRO A 47 -6.55 -8.59 12.58
C PRO A 47 -7.88 -9.23 12.17
N ARG A 48 -8.70 -8.54 11.38
CA ARG A 48 -10.02 -9.01 10.91
C ARG A 48 -9.97 -9.69 9.53
N ILE A 49 -8.82 -9.68 8.86
CA ILE A 49 -8.66 -10.32 7.55
C ILE A 49 -8.53 -11.84 7.76
N PRO A 50 -9.34 -12.68 7.11
CA PRO A 50 -9.24 -14.13 7.22
C PRO A 50 -7.85 -14.66 6.83
N GLY A 51 -7.37 -15.72 7.49
CA GLY A 51 -6.00 -16.20 7.36
C GLY A 51 -5.53 -16.45 5.91
N TRP A 52 -6.37 -17.05 5.07
CA TRP A 52 -6.01 -17.27 3.66
C TRP A 52 -5.92 -15.98 2.84
N TRP A 53 -6.61 -14.89 3.23
CA TRP A 53 -6.65 -13.64 2.45
C TRP A 53 -5.55 -12.65 2.88
N ILE A 54 -4.80 -12.95 3.94
CA ILE A 54 -3.82 -12.03 4.52
C ILE A 54 -2.67 -11.68 3.58
N TRP A 55 -2.31 -12.55 2.63
CA TRP A 55 -1.25 -12.25 1.67
C TRP A 55 -1.61 -11.06 0.77
N LEU A 56 -2.91 -10.84 0.49
CA LEU A 56 -3.39 -9.68 -0.28
C LEU A 56 -3.08 -8.36 0.40
N TYR A 57 -3.12 -8.36 1.73
CA TYR A 57 -2.72 -7.21 2.55
C TYR A 57 -1.21 -6.93 2.41
N TYR A 58 -0.37 -7.98 2.38
CA TYR A 58 1.08 -7.81 2.28
C TYR A 58 1.58 -7.44 0.88
N ILE A 59 0.87 -7.82 -0.20
CA ILE A 59 1.21 -7.37 -1.55
C ILE A 59 0.65 -5.99 -1.91
N CYS A 60 -0.19 -5.41 -1.03
CA CYS A 60 -0.78 -4.10 -1.24
C CYS A 60 0.22 -2.99 -0.84
N PRO A 61 0.76 -2.18 -1.78
CA PRO A 61 1.70 -1.11 -1.46
C PRO A 61 1.07 -0.02 -0.59
N VAL A 62 -0.25 0.18 -0.71
CA VAL A 62 -1.00 1.15 0.11
C VAL A 62 -1.05 0.70 1.57
N ALA A 63 -1.10 -0.60 1.85
CA ALA A 63 -1.06 -1.11 3.22
C ALA A 63 0.25 -0.72 3.93
N TRP A 64 1.38 -0.83 3.23
CA TRP A 64 2.69 -0.43 3.76
C TRP A 64 2.81 1.08 3.92
N THR A 65 2.26 1.84 2.98
CA THR A 65 2.18 3.31 3.11
C THR A 65 1.41 3.72 4.36
N LEU A 66 0.21 3.15 4.58
CA LEU A 66 -0.60 3.46 5.75
C LEU A 66 0.10 3.07 7.05
N LYS A 67 0.69 1.87 7.12
CA LYS A 67 1.53 1.47 8.27
C LYS A 67 2.62 2.49 8.56
N GLY A 68 3.34 2.91 7.52
CA GLY A 68 4.43 3.89 7.65
C GLY A 68 3.95 5.23 8.17
N ILE A 69 2.85 5.75 7.63
CA ILE A 69 2.28 7.04 8.04
C ILE A 69 1.78 6.94 9.48
N ILE A 70 0.95 5.93 9.79
CA ILE A 70 0.35 5.75 11.11
C ILE A 70 1.43 5.54 12.17
N SER A 71 2.41 4.65 11.93
CA SER A 71 3.53 4.43 12.86
C SER A 71 4.39 5.68 13.06
N SER A 72 4.57 6.50 12.01
CA SER A 72 5.38 7.72 12.11
C SER A 72 4.67 8.90 12.76
N GLN A 73 3.34 8.90 12.83
CA GLN A 73 2.56 10.01 13.40
C GLN A 73 1.93 9.68 14.75
N LEU A 74 1.59 8.40 14.97
CA LEU A 74 0.85 7.94 16.15
C LEU A 74 1.60 6.88 16.94
N GLY A 75 2.76 6.41 16.48
CA GLY A 75 3.51 5.31 17.10
C GLY A 75 4.14 5.65 18.46
N ASP A 76 4.29 6.93 18.76
CA ASP A 76 4.89 7.51 19.97
C ASP A 76 3.91 8.40 20.75
N VAL A 77 2.63 8.43 20.35
CA VAL A 77 1.63 9.26 21.01
C VAL A 77 1.05 8.52 22.21
N GLU A 78 1.36 9.02 23.40
CA GLU A 78 0.93 8.47 24.70
C GLU A 78 -0.33 9.14 25.26
N THR A 79 -1.01 9.97 24.47
CA THR A 79 -2.26 10.59 24.90
C THR A 79 -3.31 9.52 25.18
N MET A 80 -3.98 9.66 26.32
CA MET A 80 -5.01 8.72 26.74
C MET A 80 -6.29 8.99 25.96
N ILE A 81 -6.85 7.93 25.39
CA ILE A 81 -8.16 7.93 24.75
C ILE A 81 -9.11 7.04 25.54
N VAL A 82 -10.34 7.54 25.70
CA VAL A 82 -11.43 6.85 26.38
C VAL A 82 -12.57 6.73 25.39
N GLU A 83 -12.72 5.54 24.82
CA GLU A 83 -13.84 5.16 23.98
C GLU A 83 -14.72 4.16 24.75
N PRO A 84 -16.00 4.00 24.38
CA PRO A 84 -16.91 3.06 25.04
C PRO A 84 -16.37 1.61 25.12
N THR A 85 -15.53 1.22 24.16
CA THR A 85 -14.97 -0.14 24.03
C THR A 85 -13.46 -0.21 24.25
N PHE A 86 -12.77 0.91 24.49
CA PHE A 86 -11.31 0.95 24.62
C PHE A 86 -10.85 2.06 25.57
N LYS A 87 -9.95 1.72 26.48
CA LYS A 87 -9.27 2.68 27.36
C LYS A 87 -7.78 2.39 27.34
N GLY A 88 -6.99 3.34 26.84
CA GLY A 88 -5.55 3.18 26.70
C GLY A 88 -4.93 4.38 25.99
N THR A 89 -3.65 4.26 25.67
CA THR A 89 -2.95 5.28 24.88
C THR A 89 -3.28 5.16 23.39
N VAL A 90 -3.08 6.24 22.63
CA VAL A 90 -3.21 6.21 21.16
C VAL A 90 -2.30 5.14 20.54
N LYS A 91 -1.07 5.00 21.04
CA LYS A 91 -0.15 3.93 20.63
C LYS A 91 -0.75 2.53 20.81
N GLU A 92 -1.35 2.26 21.97
CA GLU A 92 -2.01 0.97 22.24
C GLU A 92 -3.21 0.75 21.32
N TYR A 93 -3.99 1.78 21.04
CA TYR A 93 -5.12 1.71 20.11
C TYR A 93 -4.67 1.31 18.70
N VAL A 94 -3.64 1.98 18.18
CA VAL A 94 -3.08 1.68 16.85
C VAL A 94 -2.55 0.25 16.78
N SER A 95 -1.89 -0.23 17.82
CA SER A 95 -1.38 -1.60 17.88
C SER A 95 -2.50 -2.63 17.97
N THR A 96 -3.51 -2.40 18.81
CA THR A 96 -4.58 -3.39 19.07
C THR A 96 -5.63 -3.42 17.98
N VAL A 97 -6.07 -2.27 17.49
CA VAL A 97 -7.14 -2.16 16.49
C VAL A 97 -6.61 -2.40 15.09
N PHE A 98 -5.49 -1.75 14.73
CA PHE A 98 -4.94 -1.83 13.36
C PHE A 98 -3.84 -2.88 13.20
N GLY A 99 -3.29 -3.44 14.30
CA GLY A 99 -2.24 -4.45 14.23
C GLY A 99 -0.91 -3.91 13.69
N ILE A 100 -0.60 -2.64 14.01
CA ILE A 100 0.60 -1.93 13.54
C ILE A 100 1.60 -1.83 14.68
N ASP A 101 2.74 -2.48 14.51
CA ASP A 101 3.82 -2.45 15.48
C ASP A 101 4.58 -1.10 15.46
N PRO A 102 5.04 -0.59 16.61
CA PRO A 102 5.75 0.69 16.69
C PRO A 102 7.06 0.73 15.90
N ASP A 103 7.76 -0.41 15.80
CA ASP A 103 9.10 -0.52 15.19
C ASP A 103 9.06 -1.01 13.71
N ILE A 104 7.93 -0.83 13.03
CA ILE A 104 7.75 -1.30 11.65
C ILE A 104 8.40 -0.37 10.60
N LYS A 105 8.96 0.77 11.01
CA LYS A 105 9.39 1.87 10.11
C LYS A 105 10.44 1.41 9.09
N GLY A 106 11.48 0.69 9.53
CA GLY A 106 12.53 0.16 8.66
C GLY A 106 12.00 -0.79 7.57
N PRO A 107 11.29 -1.87 7.96
CA PRO A 107 10.65 -2.78 7.02
C PRO A 107 9.72 -2.09 6.01
N VAL A 108 8.93 -1.10 6.46
CA VAL A 108 8.05 -0.33 5.56
C VAL A 108 8.85 0.35 4.45
N VAL A 109 9.94 1.04 4.81
CA VAL A 109 10.78 1.75 3.82
C VAL A 109 11.37 0.76 2.81
N ALA A 110 11.89 -0.38 3.28
CA ALA A 110 12.47 -1.40 2.41
C ALA A 110 11.43 -1.97 1.42
N VAL A 111 10.22 -2.27 1.89
CA VAL A 111 9.15 -2.80 1.04
C VAL A 111 8.68 -1.76 0.01
N LEU A 112 8.55 -0.49 0.40
CA LEU A 112 8.15 0.57 -0.54
C LEU A 112 9.21 0.79 -1.63
N ILE A 113 10.49 0.72 -1.30
CA ILE A 113 11.58 0.73 -2.30
C ILE A 113 11.46 -0.48 -3.23
N GLY A 114 11.17 -1.67 -2.68
CA GLY A 114 10.91 -2.87 -3.45
C GLY A 114 9.79 -2.68 -4.49
N PHE A 115 8.67 -2.08 -4.10
CA PHE A 115 7.58 -1.75 -5.04
C PHE A 115 7.99 -0.73 -6.10
N CYS A 116 8.77 0.29 -5.75
CA CYS A 116 9.30 1.23 -6.75
C CYS A 116 10.14 0.49 -7.81
N ILE A 117 11.08 -0.36 -7.37
CA ILE A 117 11.93 -1.13 -8.28
C ILE A 117 11.10 -2.09 -9.13
N LEU A 118 10.12 -2.79 -8.52
CA LEU A 118 9.24 -3.71 -9.20
C LEU A 118 8.45 -3.01 -10.32
N PHE A 119 7.68 -1.96 -10.00
CA PHE A 119 6.84 -1.29 -10.98
C PHE A 119 7.66 -0.63 -12.09
N PHE A 120 8.79 -0.02 -11.75
CA PHE A 120 9.68 0.55 -12.74
C PHE A 120 10.33 -0.52 -13.64
N GLY A 121 10.74 -1.65 -13.07
CA GLY A 121 11.30 -2.78 -13.80
C GLY A 121 10.30 -3.39 -14.78
N VAL A 122 9.05 -3.57 -14.35
CA VAL A 122 7.96 -4.06 -15.22
C VAL A 122 7.65 -3.05 -16.33
N PHE A 123 7.67 -1.74 -16.02
CA PHE A 123 7.53 -0.71 -17.06
C PHE A 123 8.62 -0.79 -18.12
N ILE A 124 9.90 -0.87 -17.72
CA ILE A 124 11.04 -1.02 -18.66
C ILE A 124 10.88 -2.29 -19.50
N PHE A 125 10.51 -3.41 -18.86
CA PHE A 125 10.23 -4.66 -19.55
C PHE A 125 9.14 -4.49 -20.61
N SER A 126 8.04 -3.83 -20.25
CA SER A 126 6.91 -3.62 -21.16
C SER A 126 7.30 -2.80 -22.38
N VAL A 127 8.02 -1.70 -22.18
CA VAL A 127 8.49 -0.84 -23.28
C VAL A 127 9.47 -1.60 -24.19
N LYS A 128 10.27 -2.50 -23.64
CA LYS A 128 11.25 -3.28 -24.42
C LYS A 128 10.61 -4.40 -25.24
N PHE A 129 9.66 -5.15 -24.66
CA PHE A 129 9.14 -6.38 -25.26
C PHE A 129 7.72 -6.25 -25.85
N LEU A 130 6.83 -5.50 -25.20
CA LEU A 130 5.43 -5.39 -25.62
C LEU A 130 5.17 -4.21 -26.57
N ASN A 131 6.10 -3.24 -26.62
CA ASN A 131 6.06 -1.98 -27.38
C ASN A 131 4.92 -1.84 -28.40
N PHE A 132 3.74 -1.45 -27.91
CA PHE A 132 2.53 -1.31 -28.72
C PHE A 132 2.58 -0.12 -29.69
N GLN A 133 3.56 0.79 -29.56
CA GLN A 133 3.73 1.92 -30.48
C GLN A 133 4.45 1.57 -31.79
N LYS A 134 5.10 0.39 -31.87
CA LYS A 134 5.78 -0.08 -33.10
C LYS A 134 4.89 -0.91 -34.03
N ARG A 135 3.60 -1.02 -33.74
CA ARG A 135 2.60 -1.69 -34.60
C ARG A 135 1.87 -0.69 -35.47
#